data_AF-A0A2J6SJK8-F1
#
_entry.id   AF-A0A2J6SJK8-F1
#
_cell.length_a   1.000
_cell.length_b   1.000
_cell.length_c   1.000
_cell.angle_alpha   90.00
_cell.angle_beta   90.00
_cell.angle_gamma   90.00
#
_symmetry.space_group_name_H-M   'P 1'
#
loop_
_entity.id
_entity.type
_entity.pdbx_description
1 polymer ?
#
loop_
_entity_poly.entity_id
_entity_poly.type
_entity_poly.pdbx_seq_one_letter_code
_entity_poly.pdbx_strand_id
1 'polypeptide(L)'
;MWKTIIVQSIYQTAVTLVLCFAGNHICSYRSEEISTLVFNTYVWMQIFNMYNCRQYDDTFNVFDGVFRNWLFMSVSSTMIGLQIMIIFVGGQVFHVVPLTGRQWAISLVGALTRCIPNWLFSQAHL
;
A
#
# COMPACT_ATOMS: atom_id res chain seq x y z
N MET A 1 -9.03 17.84 6.84
CA MET A 1 -7.90 17.64 5.91
C MET A 1 -6.60 17.32 6.66
N TRP A 2 -6.09 18.18 7.55
CA TRP A 2 -4.85 17.86 8.29
C TRP A 2 -4.96 16.64 9.25
N LYS A 3 -6.07 16.51 10.00
CA LYS A 3 -6.32 15.35 10.90
C LYS A 3 -6.24 14.00 10.16
N THR A 4 -6.82 13.90 8.96
CA THR A 4 -6.82 12.66 8.16
C THR A 4 -5.44 12.33 7.61
N ILE A 5 -4.67 13.34 7.17
CA ILE A 5 -3.29 13.17 6.71
C ILE A 5 -2.39 12.65 7.85
N ILE A 6 -2.52 13.23 9.05
CA ILE A 6 -1.73 12.83 10.23
C ILE A 6 -2.09 11.40 10.67
N VAL A 7 -3.39 11.07 10.74
CA VAL A 7 -3.83 9.73 11.15
C VAL A 7 -3.39 8.68 10.14
N GLN A 8 -3.52 8.94 8.84
CA GLN A 8 -3.11 7.98 7.81
C GLN A 8 -1.60 7.78 7.73
N SER A 9 -0.79 8.81 7.96
CA SER A 9 0.67 8.69 7.96
C SER A 9 1.16 7.96 9.21
N ILE A 10 0.60 8.23 10.39
CA ILE A 10 0.88 7.50 11.62
C ILE A 10 0.48 6.02 11.46
N TYR A 11 -0.69 5.74 10.91
CA TYR A 11 -1.13 4.37 10.63
C TYR A 11 -0.17 3.65 9.68
N GLN A 12 0.28 4.30 8.61
CA GLN A 12 1.25 3.70 7.68
C GLN A 12 2.54 3.33 8.37
N THR A 13 3.10 4.26 9.14
CA THR A 13 4.34 4.06 9.89
C THR A 13 4.18 2.95 10.92
N ALA A 14 3.06 2.94 11.66
CA ALA A 14 2.76 1.91 12.64
C ALA A 14 2.66 0.52 12.01
N VAL A 15 1.92 0.37 10.91
CA VAL A 15 1.78 -0.93 10.22
C VAL A 15 3.11 -1.39 9.64
N THR A 16 3.90 -0.48 9.05
CA THR A 16 5.23 -0.79 8.51
C THR A 16 6.19 -1.25 9.62
N LEU A 17 6.16 -0.60 10.78
CA LEU A 17 6.93 -1.02 11.96
C LEU A 17 6.46 -2.38 12.50
N VAL A 18 5.14 -2.59 12.61
CA VAL A 18 4.59 -3.88 13.03
C VAL A 18 5.01 -4.99 12.08
N LEU A 19 4.96 -4.79 10.75
CA LEU A 19 5.46 -5.78 9.79
C LEU A 19 6.96 -6.02 9.90
N CYS A 20 7.76 -4.98 10.20
CA CYS A 20 9.21 -5.10 10.39
C CYS A 20 9.55 -5.96 11.62
N PHE A 21 8.88 -5.74 12.75
CA PHE A 21 9.14 -6.46 14.00
C PHE A 21 8.39 -7.80 14.10
N ALA A 22 7.13 -7.85 13.69
CA ALA A 22 6.28 -9.04 13.76
C ALA A 22 6.46 -9.98 12.55
N GLY A 23 7.05 -9.51 11.44
CA GLY A 23 7.35 -10.35 10.27
C GLY A 23 8.27 -11.53 10.60
N ASN A 24 9.18 -11.36 11.56
CA ASN A 24 10.04 -12.44 12.05
C ASN A 24 9.24 -13.47 12.86
N HIS A 25 8.30 -13.01 13.69
CA HIS A 25 7.53 -13.87 14.60
C HIS A 25 6.38 -14.62 13.91
N ILE A 26 5.77 -14.05 12.86
CA ILE A 26 4.57 -14.61 12.20
C ILE A 26 4.93 -15.66 11.13
N CYS A 27 6.12 -15.61 10.55
CA CYS A 27 6.45 -16.47 9.41
C CYS A 27 7.87 -17.07 9.38
N SER A 28 8.71 -16.85 10.40
CA SER A 28 10.10 -17.35 10.44
C SER A 28 10.91 -17.05 9.16
N TYR A 29 10.67 -15.88 8.55
CA TYR A 29 11.36 -15.46 7.34
C TYR A 29 12.76 -14.92 7.64
N ARG A 30 13.67 -15.01 6.66
CA ARG A 30 15.01 -14.40 6.75
C ARG A 30 14.89 -12.88 6.75
N SER A 31 15.86 -12.17 7.34
CA SER A 31 15.85 -10.69 7.41
C SER A 31 15.70 -10.00 6.05
N GLU A 32 16.23 -10.59 4.98
CA GLU A 32 16.11 -10.09 3.59
C GLU A 32 14.67 -10.20 3.06
N GLU A 33 13.97 -11.29 3.38
CA GLU A 33 12.58 -11.49 2.99
C GLU A 33 11.64 -10.54 3.73
N ILE A 34 11.92 -10.28 5.01
CA ILE A 34 11.16 -9.32 5.82
C ILE A 34 11.32 -7.90 5.26
N SER A 35 12.54 -7.45 4.97
CA SER A 35 12.78 -6.14 4.36
C SER A 35 12.04 -5.99 3.03
N THR A 36 12.05 -7.05 2.22
CA THR A 36 11.34 -7.07 0.93
C THR A 36 9.82 -7.05 1.10
N LEU A 37 9.28 -7.79 2.08
CA LEU A 37 7.85 -7.81 2.42
C LEU A 37 7.38 -6.44 2.93
N VAL A 38 8.17 -5.81 3.80
CA VAL A 38 7.89 -4.47 4.34
C VAL A 38 7.88 -3.46 3.21
N PHE A 39 8.89 -3.46 2.34
CA PHE A 39 8.96 -2.60 1.17
C PHE A 39 7.76 -2.81 0.22
N ASN A 40 7.43 -4.07 -0.10
CA ASN A 40 6.31 -4.40 -0.96
C ASN A 40 4.99 -3.88 -0.39
N THR A 41 4.76 -4.13 0.89
CA THR A 41 3.54 -3.69 1.59
C THR A 41 3.44 -2.16 1.62
N TYR A 42 4.56 -1.46 1.86
CA TYR A 42 4.61 0.00 1.89
C TYR A 42 4.22 0.62 0.55
N VAL A 43 4.73 0.10 -0.56
CA VAL A 43 4.39 0.62 -1.90
C VAL A 43 2.93 0.32 -2.25
N TRP A 44 2.43 -0.88 -1.94
CA TRP A 44 1.00 -1.20 -2.12
C TRP A 44 0.11 -0.26 -1.31
N MET A 45 0.50 0.06 -0.07
CA MET A 45 -0.19 1.05 0.75
C MET A 45 -0.22 2.45 0.14
N GLN A 46 0.84 2.87 -0.56
CA GLN A 46 0.84 4.16 -1.27
C GLN A 46 -0.09 4.15 -2.48
N ILE A 47 -0.10 3.06 -3.24
CA ILE A 47 -1.00 2.88 -4.38
C ILE A 47 -2.45 2.94 -3.90
N PHE A 48 -2.82 2.17 -2.86
CA PHE A 48 -4.16 2.22 -2.29
C PHE A 48 -4.52 3.57 -1.68
N ASN A 49 -3.56 4.27 -1.07
CA ASN A 49 -3.79 5.62 -0.56
C ASN A 49 -4.16 6.60 -1.68
N MET A 50 -3.46 6.54 -2.81
CA MET A 50 -3.76 7.36 -3.99
C MET A 50 -5.16 7.10 -4.54
N TYR A 51 -5.60 5.83 -4.56
CA TYR A 51 -6.98 5.48 -4.94
C TYR A 51 -8.01 5.96 -3.91
N ASN A 52 -7.77 5.79 -2.60
CA ASN A 52 -8.67 6.26 -1.55
C ASN A 52 -8.80 7.79 -1.49
N CYS A 53 -7.71 8.54 -1.68
CA CYS A 53 -7.73 10.00 -1.78
C CYS A 53 -8.50 10.49 -3.02
N ARG A 54 -8.59 9.68 -4.07
CA ARG A 54 -9.40 9.96 -5.26
C ARG A 54 -10.88 9.63 -5.04
N GLN A 55 -11.20 8.61 -4.23
CA GLN A 55 -12.56 8.24 -3.83
C GLN A 55 -13.15 9.22 -2.80
N TYR A 56 -13.10 10.51 -3.12
CA TYR A 56 -13.76 11.58 -2.36
C TYR A 56 -15.06 12.05 -3.05
N ASP A 57 -15.34 11.59 -4.27
CA ASP A 57 -16.60 11.86 -4.95
C ASP A 57 -17.63 10.76 -4.64
N ASP A 58 -18.66 11.17 -3.91
CA ASP A 58 -19.83 10.41 -3.43
C ASP A 58 -20.77 10.00 -4.59
N THR A 59 -20.24 9.28 -5.59
CA THR A 59 -21.04 8.75 -6.69
C THR A 59 -20.71 7.28 -6.93
N PHE A 60 -21.73 6.44 -6.85
CA PHE A 60 -21.73 4.99 -7.13
C PHE A 60 -21.40 4.61 -8.58
N ASN A 61 -20.80 5.51 -9.37
CA ASN A 61 -20.50 5.34 -10.79
C ASN A 61 -18.99 5.44 -11.07
N VAL A 62 -18.22 4.52 -10.46
CA VAL A 62 -16.74 4.51 -10.46
C VAL A 62 -16.13 4.26 -11.84
N PHE A 63 -16.87 3.69 -12.79
CA PHE A 63 -16.35 3.41 -14.14
C PHE A 63 -16.49 4.57 -15.14
N ASP A 64 -17.34 5.57 -14.87
CA ASP A 64 -17.70 6.62 -15.84
C ASP A 64 -16.79 7.88 -15.77
N GLY A 65 -15.67 7.77 -15.06
CA GLY A 65 -14.72 8.88 -14.87
C GLY A 65 -13.27 8.46 -14.64
N VAL A 66 -13.00 7.21 -14.21
CA VAL A 66 -11.63 6.70 -14.03
C VAL A 66 -10.90 6.55 -15.36
N PHE A 67 -11.59 6.11 -16.42
CA PHE A 67 -11.02 6.08 -17.78
C PHE A 67 -10.96 7.46 -18.45
N ARG A 68 -11.65 8.48 -17.92
CA ARG A 68 -11.70 9.82 -18.50
C ARG A 68 -10.45 10.65 -18.16
N ASN A 69 -9.79 10.36 -17.04
CA ASN A 69 -8.54 11.02 -16.66
C ASN A 69 -7.33 10.13 -16.95
N TRP A 70 -6.83 10.21 -18.19
CA TRP A 70 -5.68 9.44 -18.66
C TRP A 70 -4.43 9.63 -17.80
N LEU A 71 -4.25 10.79 -17.18
CA LEU A 71 -3.13 11.05 -16.26
C LEU A 71 -3.18 10.19 -15.00
N PHE A 72 -4.37 10.01 -14.40
CA PHE A 72 -4.51 9.17 -13.21
C PHE A 72 -4.25 7.68 -13.53
N MET A 73 -4.76 7.23 -14.67
CA MET A 73 -4.52 5.87 -15.16
C MET A 73 -3.05 5.64 -15.49
N SER A 74 -2.40 6.61 -16.13
CA SER A 74 -0.98 6.58 -16.46
C SER A 74 -0.09 6.52 -15.22
N VAL A 75 -0.34 7.38 -14.22
CA VAL A 75 0.43 7.38 -12.96
C VAL A 75 0.21 6.09 -12.18
N SER A 76 -1.03 5.60 -12.09
CA SER A 76 -1.33 4.34 -11.39
C SER A 76 -0.68 3.13 -12.07
N SER A 77 -0.77 3.06 -13.40
CA SER A 77 -0.13 1.99 -14.17
C SER A 77 1.39 2.06 -14.06
N THR A 78 1.97 3.26 -14.07
CA THR A 78 3.42 3.45 -13.88
C THR A 78 3.86 3.01 -12.49
N MET A 79 3.11 3.32 -11.44
CA MET A 79 3.40 2.87 -10.07
C MET A 79 3.36 1.35 -9.94
N ILE A 80 2.33 0.70 -10.49
CA ILE A 80 2.22 -0.77 -10.46
C ILE A 80 3.35 -1.40 -11.28
N GLY A 81 3.63 -0.87 -12.48
CA GLY A 81 4.71 -1.36 -13.34
C GLY A 81 6.08 -1.22 -12.70
N LEU A 82 6.37 -0.07 -12.10
CA LEU A 82 7.62 0.17 -11.38
C LEU A 82 7.73 -0.74 -10.15
N GLN A 83 6.63 -0.96 -9.43
CA GLN A 83 6.63 -1.85 -8.28
C GLN A 83 6.99 -3.29 -8.67
N ILE A 84 6.38 -3.81 -9.73
CA ILE A 84 6.70 -5.14 -10.26
C ILE A 84 8.17 -5.17 -10.71
N MET A 85 8.63 -4.14 -11.42
CA MET A 85 10.03 -4.05 -11.87
C MET A 85 11.02 -4.08 -10.69
N ILE A 86 10.75 -3.37 -9.59
CA ILE A 86 11.63 -3.36 -8.42
C ILE A 86 11.69 -4.74 -7.75
N ILE A 87 10.57 -5.45 -7.66
CA ILE A 87 10.51 -6.80 -7.05
C ILE A 87 11.33 -7.81 -7.86
N PHE A 88 11.26 -7.75 -9.19
CA PHE A 88 11.92 -8.73 -10.07
C PHE A 88 13.34 -8.34 -10.50
N VAL A 89 13.64 -7.05 -10.66
CA VAL A 89 14.91 -6.54 -11.20
C VAL A 89 15.73 -5.77 -10.15
N GLY A 90 15.07 -5.20 -9.14
CA GLY A 90 15.69 -4.31 -8.15
C GLY A 90 16.53 -5.01 -7.08
N GLY A 91 16.76 -6.31 -7.17
CA GLY A 91 17.35 -7.10 -6.07
C GLY A 91 18.72 -6.63 -5.57
N GLN A 92 19.59 -6.18 -6.46
CA GLN A 92 20.93 -5.69 -6.06
C GLN A 92 20.92 -4.25 -5.54
N VAL A 93 20.01 -3.41 -6.02
CA VAL A 93 19.97 -1.97 -5.67
C VAL A 93 19.16 -1.73 -4.40
N PHE A 94 18.07 -2.48 -4.23
CA PHE A 94 17.13 -2.32 -3.12
C PHE A 94 17.23 -3.45 -2.08
N HIS A 95 18.21 -4.35 -2.20
CA HIS A 95 18.37 -5.53 -1.34
C HIS A 95 17.08 -6.34 -1.20
N VAL A 96 16.36 -6.49 -2.31
CA VAL A 96 15.06 -7.18 -2.38
C VAL A 96 15.21 -8.58 -2.95
N VAL A 97 14.57 -9.55 -2.30
CA VAL A 97 14.48 -10.92 -2.80
C VAL A 97 13.13 -11.18 -3.46
N PRO A 98 13.07 -11.99 -4.53
CA PRO A 98 11.80 -12.29 -5.19
C PRO A 98 10.84 -12.94 -4.20
N LEU A 99 9.72 -12.27 -3.92
CA LEU A 99 8.73 -12.76 -2.96
C LEU A 99 7.98 -13.98 -3.51
N THR A 100 7.72 -14.94 -2.62
CA THR A 100 6.83 -16.07 -2.93
C THR A 100 5.37 -15.59 -3.01
N GLY A 101 4.51 -16.27 -3.78
CA GLY A 101 3.08 -15.93 -3.90
C GLY A 101 2.33 -15.80 -2.56
N ARG A 102 2.74 -16.54 -1.52
CA ARG A 102 2.21 -16.40 -0.16
C ARG A 102 2.58 -15.06 0.49
N GLN A 103 3.83 -14.61 0.33
CA GLN A 103 4.29 -13.32 0.85
C GLN A 103 3.63 -12.16 0.11
N TRP A 104 3.40 -12.31 -1.21
CA TRP A 104 2.57 -11.40 -1.99
C TRP A 104 1.16 -11.26 -1.42
N ALA A 105 0.48 -12.39 -1.15
CA ALA A 105 -0.86 -12.36 -0.55
C ALA A 105 -0.87 -11.66 0.83
N ILE A 106 0.11 -11.95 1.71
CA ILE A 106 0.20 -11.31 3.03
C ILE A 106 0.40 -9.79 2.89
N SER A 107 1.28 -9.36 1.98
CA SER A 107 1.52 -7.93 1.75
C SER A 107 0.30 -7.21 1.18
N LEU A 108 -0.45 -7.86 0.30
CA LEU A 108 -1.69 -7.34 -0.25
C LEU A 108 -2.79 -7.26 0.82
N VAL A 109 -2.94 -8.29 1.66
CA VAL A 109 -3.90 -8.28 2.78
C VAL A 109 -3.57 -7.20 3.80
N GLY A 110 -2.29 -7.04 4.17
CA GLY A 110 -1.84 -5.95 5.02
C GLY A 110 -2.16 -4.58 4.41
N ALA A 111 -1.91 -4.41 3.11
CA ALA A 111 -2.20 -3.18 2.38
C ALA A 111 -3.70 -2.92 2.19
N LEU A 112 -4.54 -3.96 2.06
CA LEU A 112 -6.00 -3.85 1.97
C LEU A 112 -6.63 -3.28 3.24
N THR A 113 -5.98 -3.46 4.40
CA THR A 113 -6.37 -2.78 5.65
C THR A 113 -6.34 -1.25 5.51
N ARG A 114 -5.57 -0.72 4.57
CA ARG A 114 -5.51 0.72 4.27
C ARG A 114 -6.65 1.20 3.36
N CYS A 115 -7.42 0.28 2.77
CA CYS A 115 -8.71 0.58 2.15
C CYS A 115 -9.85 0.70 3.19
N ILE A 116 -9.56 0.65 4.50
CA ILE A 116 -10.56 1.00 5.51
C ILE A 116 -10.99 2.45 5.26
N PRO A 117 -12.28 2.68 4.98
CA PRO A 117 -12.70 3.97 4.47
C PRO A 117 -12.61 5.08 5.50
N ASN A 118 -12.31 6.28 5.01
CA ASN A 118 -12.11 7.49 5.80
C ASN A 118 -13.34 7.89 6.67
N TRP A 119 -14.51 7.26 6.49
CA TRP A 119 -15.69 7.46 7.35
C TRP A 119 -15.43 7.02 8.80
N LEU A 120 -14.56 6.03 9.04
CA LEU A 120 -14.26 5.52 10.38
C LEU A 120 -13.58 6.57 11.27
N PHE A 121 -12.79 7.45 10.65
CA PHE A 121 -12.07 8.53 11.34
C PHE A 121 -12.81 9.88 11.26
N SER A 122 -13.77 10.03 10.34
CA SER A 122 -14.63 11.21 10.26
C SER A 122 -15.74 11.22 11.32
N GLN A 123 -16.07 10.06 11.93
CA GLN A 123 -17.02 10.00 13.06
C GLN A 123 -16.42 10.44 14.40
N ALA A 124 -15.10 10.65 14.49
CA ALA A 124 -14.47 11.26 15.66
C ALA A 124 -14.66 12.78 15.63
N HIS A 125 -15.92 13.23 15.76
CA HIS A 125 -16.25 14.59 16.14
C HIS A 125 -15.97 14.76 17.65
N LEU A 126 -14.70 14.99 17.98
CA LEU A 126 -14.27 15.77 19.14
C LEU A 126 -13.37 16.91 18.64
#